data_AF-A0A1A2TH23-F1
#
_entry.id   AF-A0A1A2TH23-F1
#
_cell.length_a   1.000
_cell.length_b   1.000
_cell.length_c   1.000
_cell.angle_alpha   90.00
_cell.angle_beta   90.00
_cell.angle_gamma   90.00
#
_symmetry.space_group_name_H-M   'P 1'
#
loop_
_entity.id
_entity.type
_entity.pdbx_description
1 polymer ?
#
loop_
_entity_poly.entity_id
_entity_poly.type
_entity_poly.pdbx_seq_one_letter_code
_entity_poly.pdbx_strand_id
1 'polypeptide(L)'
;MTLEERIALHRRMAEAYRNAYLRQGIQDGEAFVDAWKFASDAVYASPYFTGDQGFLLSEFPEESARASTMEAKAYSLTFPDWKPADFKYWPADNGFVMKTRWEGHTNEGTKMGFYSYSFVETNDDGEVARWETHVNDEYSAFLDVAIGVHGPFHGTSEYVEALERRLAAAGVTV
;
A
#
# COMPACT_ATOMS: atom_id res chain seq x y z
N MET A 1 24.70 8.08 8.04
CA MET A 1 24.90 6.92 7.14
C MET A 1 25.72 7.34 5.94
N THR A 2 26.59 6.48 5.43
CA THR A 2 27.25 6.66 4.13
C THR A 2 26.25 6.48 2.98
N LEU A 3 26.63 6.89 1.77
CA LEU A 3 25.83 6.67 0.56
C LEU A 3 25.49 5.18 0.35
N GLU A 4 26.48 4.29 0.53
CA GLU A 4 26.29 2.85 0.38
C GLU A 4 25.33 2.28 1.42
N GLU A 5 25.41 2.75 2.67
CA GLU A 5 24.51 2.37 3.75
C GLU A 5 23.06 2.81 3.47
N ARG A 6 22.87 4.04 2.95
CA ARG A 6 21.54 4.57 2.57
C ARG A 6 20.91 3.75 1.44
N ILE A 7 21.66 3.50 0.36
CA ILE A 7 21.17 2.67 -0.74
C ILE A 7 20.84 1.25 -0.26
N ALA A 8 21.68 0.66 0.60
CA ALA A 8 21.42 -0.67 1.16
C ALA A 8 20.18 -0.70 2.06
N LEU A 9 19.94 0.35 2.86
CA LEU A 9 18.72 0.51 3.65
C LEU A 9 17.48 0.54 2.74
N HIS A 10 17.48 1.38 1.72
CA HIS A 10 16.32 1.54 0.83
C HIS A 10 16.03 0.29 0.00
N ARG A 11 17.06 -0.49 -0.36
CA ARG A 11 16.88 -1.84 -0.93
C ARG A 11 16.11 -2.76 0.02
N ARG A 12 16.55 -2.83 1.29
CA ARG A 12 15.90 -3.67 2.29
C ARG A 12 14.45 -3.24 2.54
N MET A 13 14.18 -1.94 2.58
CA MET A 13 12.83 -1.40 2.75
C MET A 13 11.90 -1.83 1.60
N ALA A 14 12.35 -1.66 0.35
CA ALA A 14 11.56 -2.07 -0.83
C ALA A 14 11.35 -3.60 -0.88
N GLU A 15 12.37 -4.38 -0.53
CA GLU A 15 12.29 -5.84 -0.49
C GLU A 15 11.38 -6.35 0.63
N ALA A 16 11.41 -5.72 1.81
CA ALA A 16 10.50 -6.05 2.91
C ALA A 16 9.04 -5.84 2.51
N TYR A 17 8.72 -4.69 1.90
CA TYR A 17 7.40 -4.41 1.36
C TYR A 17 6.96 -5.47 0.36
N ARG A 18 7.79 -5.75 -0.66
CA ARG A 18 7.51 -6.78 -1.67
C ARG A 18 7.28 -8.15 -1.02
N ASN A 19 8.15 -8.57 -0.12
CA ASN A 19 8.13 -9.91 0.44
C ASN A 19 6.88 -10.14 1.29
N ALA A 20 6.47 -9.14 2.08
CA ALA A 20 5.26 -9.21 2.89
C ALA A 20 4.01 -9.42 2.04
N TYR A 21 3.86 -8.67 0.94
CA TYR A 21 2.73 -8.85 0.01
C TYR A 21 2.85 -10.11 -0.85
N LEU A 22 4.06 -10.48 -1.30
CA LEU A 22 4.27 -11.66 -2.16
C LEU A 22 3.90 -12.97 -1.46
N ARG A 23 4.16 -13.06 -0.15
CA ARG A 23 3.74 -14.19 0.68
C ARG A 23 2.32 -14.03 1.25
N GLN A 24 1.62 -12.96 0.85
CA GLN A 24 0.29 -12.56 1.32
C GLN A 24 0.19 -12.38 2.85
N GLY A 25 1.31 -12.16 3.55
CA GLY A 25 1.32 -12.06 5.02
C GLY A 25 0.69 -10.78 5.56
N ILE A 26 0.55 -9.73 4.72
CA ILE A 26 -0.14 -8.48 5.10
C ILE A 26 -1.59 -8.75 5.56
N GLN A 27 -2.28 -9.70 4.92
CA GLN A 27 -3.64 -10.06 5.32
C GLN A 27 -3.69 -10.77 6.69
N ASP A 28 -2.57 -11.32 7.14
CA ASP A 28 -2.42 -11.98 8.44
C ASP A 28 -1.82 -11.03 9.51
N GLY A 29 -1.69 -9.74 9.19
CA GLY A 29 -1.14 -8.72 10.09
C GLY A 29 0.38 -8.60 10.08
N GLU A 30 1.07 -9.22 9.12
CA GLU A 30 2.48 -8.89 8.88
C GLU A 30 2.62 -7.41 8.54
N ALA A 31 3.65 -6.77 9.08
CA ALA A 31 3.93 -5.39 8.79
C ALA A 31 5.34 -5.23 8.20
N PHE A 32 5.42 -4.62 7.01
CA PHE A 32 6.70 -4.14 6.48
C PHE A 32 7.20 -2.90 7.23
N VAL A 33 6.35 -2.30 8.10
CA VAL A 33 6.69 -1.14 8.94
C VAL A 33 7.78 -1.47 9.97
N ASP A 34 8.00 -2.73 10.31
CA ASP A 34 9.17 -3.10 11.11
C ASP A 34 10.48 -2.78 10.38
N ALA A 35 10.46 -2.84 9.05
CA ALA A 35 11.55 -2.36 8.20
C ALA A 35 11.42 -0.86 7.85
N TRP A 36 10.22 -0.28 7.92
CA TRP A 36 9.96 1.13 7.63
C TRP A 36 9.62 1.90 8.91
N LYS A 37 10.61 2.59 9.46
CA LYS A 37 10.35 3.56 10.52
C LYS A 37 9.80 4.83 9.91
N PHE A 38 8.67 5.33 10.40
CA PHE A 38 8.11 6.62 9.97
C PHE A 38 8.62 7.72 10.90
N ALA A 39 9.05 8.84 10.31
CA ALA A 39 9.31 10.05 11.08
C ALA A 39 8.01 10.56 11.74
N SER A 40 8.10 11.27 12.87
CA SER A 40 6.91 11.77 13.59
C SER A 40 6.06 12.74 12.76
N ASP A 41 6.70 13.41 11.80
CA ASP A 41 6.13 14.37 10.86
C ASP A 41 5.99 13.78 9.44
N ALA A 42 6.06 12.45 9.30
CA ALA A 42 5.96 11.80 8.01
C ALA A 42 4.63 12.13 7.31
N VAL A 43 4.69 12.42 6.01
CA VAL A 43 3.52 12.81 5.21
C VAL A 43 3.17 11.71 4.22
N TYR A 44 1.89 11.35 4.15
CA TYR A 44 1.30 10.55 3.08
C TYR A 44 0.59 11.44 2.06
N ALA A 45 0.70 11.09 0.78
CA ALA A 45 -0.08 11.72 -0.28
C ALA A 45 -0.45 10.71 -1.37
N SER A 46 -1.60 10.91 -2.00
CA SER A 46 -1.98 10.19 -3.20
C SER A 46 -3.02 10.98 -4.00
N PRO A 47 -2.78 11.29 -5.28
CA PRO A 47 -3.81 11.89 -6.12
C PRO A 47 -5.11 11.06 -6.16
N TYR A 48 -5.03 9.75 -5.96
CA TYR A 48 -6.18 8.86 -5.97
C TYR A 48 -6.97 8.82 -4.66
N PHE A 49 -6.30 8.95 -3.50
CA PHE A 49 -6.95 8.83 -2.19
C PHE A 49 -7.16 10.18 -1.48
N THR A 50 -6.25 11.11 -1.69
CA THR A 50 -6.16 12.37 -0.95
C THR A 50 -6.23 13.60 -1.86
N GLY A 51 -6.35 13.40 -3.17
CA GLY A 51 -6.26 14.46 -4.17
C GLY A 51 -4.92 15.21 -4.05
N ASP A 52 -4.98 16.54 -4.01
CA ASP A 52 -3.80 17.40 -3.86
C ASP A 52 -3.34 17.59 -2.40
N GLN A 53 -3.99 16.93 -1.44
CA GLN A 53 -3.69 17.08 -0.02
C GLN A 53 -2.64 16.09 0.46
N GLY A 54 -1.66 16.60 1.21
CA GLY A 54 -0.75 15.80 2.03
C GLY A 54 -1.27 15.70 3.46
N PHE A 55 -1.04 14.55 4.06
CA PHE A 55 -1.65 14.15 5.32
C PHE A 55 -0.57 13.61 6.26
N LEU A 56 -0.50 14.10 7.50
CA LEU A 56 0.45 13.57 8.48
C LEU A 56 0.07 12.14 8.81
N LEU A 57 0.97 11.18 8.59
CA LEU A 57 0.74 9.77 8.87
C LEU A 57 0.39 9.53 10.35
N SER A 58 0.90 10.37 11.26
CA SER A 58 0.55 10.35 12.68
C SER A 58 -0.89 10.77 12.99
N GLU A 59 -1.54 11.52 12.09
CA GLU A 59 -2.96 11.90 12.17
C GLU A 59 -3.90 10.84 11.56
N PHE A 60 -3.34 9.76 10.99
CA PHE A 60 -4.05 8.53 10.58
C PHE A 60 -3.69 7.36 11.51
N PRO A 61 -3.89 7.47 12.83
CA PRO A 61 -3.33 6.58 13.84
C PRO A 61 -3.89 5.15 13.86
N GLU A 62 -4.87 4.82 13.01
CA GLU A 62 -5.12 3.41 12.67
C GLU A 62 -3.99 2.95 11.75
N GLU A 63 -2.85 2.64 12.39
CA GLU A 63 -1.54 2.30 11.88
C GLU A 63 -1.54 1.94 10.38
N SER A 64 -0.67 2.56 9.58
CA SER A 64 -0.51 2.20 8.16
C SER A 64 -0.47 0.69 7.91
N ALA A 65 0.05 -0.09 8.87
CA ALA A 65 -0.05 -1.56 8.92
C ALA A 65 -1.51 -2.07 8.94
N ARG A 66 -2.37 -1.58 9.84
CA ARG A 66 -3.80 -1.90 9.90
C ARG A 66 -4.52 -1.54 8.60
N ALA A 67 -4.28 -0.37 8.03
CA ALA A 67 -4.89 0.01 6.75
C ALA A 67 -4.46 -0.92 5.61
N SER A 68 -3.17 -1.26 5.52
CA SER A 68 -2.66 -2.26 4.57
C SER A 68 -3.24 -3.66 4.80
N THR A 69 -3.42 -4.08 6.06
CA THR A 69 -4.06 -5.35 6.42
C THR A 69 -5.53 -5.37 6.02
N MET A 70 -6.27 -4.29 6.26
CA MET A 70 -7.67 -4.15 5.83
C MET A 70 -7.80 -4.28 4.31
N GLU A 71 -6.96 -3.56 3.58
CA GLU A 71 -6.90 -3.62 2.12
C GLU A 71 -6.63 -5.04 1.64
N ALA A 72 -5.56 -5.67 2.13
CA ALA A 72 -5.19 -7.02 1.73
C ALA A 72 -6.29 -8.04 2.06
N LYS A 73 -6.88 -7.99 3.26
CA LYS A 73 -8.01 -8.86 3.65
C LYS A 73 -9.21 -8.63 2.73
N ALA A 74 -9.59 -7.38 2.48
CA ALA A 74 -10.78 -7.04 1.71
C ALA A 74 -10.64 -7.46 0.24
N TYR A 75 -9.46 -7.26 -0.36
CA TYR A 75 -9.20 -7.66 -1.73
C TYR A 75 -9.13 -9.17 -1.86
N SER A 76 -8.50 -9.86 -0.92
CA SER A 76 -8.41 -11.33 -0.91
C SER A 76 -9.77 -12.03 -0.80
N LEU A 77 -10.82 -11.37 -0.30
CA LEU A 77 -12.19 -11.93 -0.31
C LEU A 77 -12.71 -12.17 -1.73
N THR A 78 -12.37 -11.28 -2.65
CA THR A 78 -12.76 -11.39 -4.06
C THR A 78 -11.66 -12.06 -4.89
N PHE A 79 -10.40 -11.82 -4.55
CA PHE A 79 -9.22 -12.26 -5.28
C PHE A 79 -8.27 -13.07 -4.37
N PRO A 80 -8.52 -14.37 -4.11
CA PRO A 80 -7.79 -15.14 -3.07
C PRO A 80 -6.29 -15.27 -3.30
N ASP A 81 -5.83 -15.15 -4.54
CA ASP A 81 -4.42 -15.20 -4.93
C ASP A 81 -3.80 -13.81 -5.18
N TRP A 82 -4.50 -12.73 -4.78
CA TRP A 82 -4.06 -11.36 -4.99
C TRP A 82 -2.71 -11.08 -4.37
N LYS A 83 -1.75 -10.67 -5.21
CA LYS A 83 -0.37 -10.34 -4.83
C LYS A 83 0.38 -9.63 -5.97
N PRO A 84 1.63 -9.18 -5.74
CA PRO A 84 2.49 -8.68 -6.81
C PRO A 84 2.79 -9.76 -7.85
N ALA A 85 2.42 -9.52 -9.10
CA ALA A 85 2.85 -10.32 -10.26
C ALA A 85 4.17 -9.83 -10.86
N ASP A 86 4.46 -8.53 -10.77
CA ASP A 86 5.75 -7.92 -11.09
C ASP A 86 6.06 -6.84 -10.05
N PHE A 87 7.33 -6.72 -9.68
CA PHE A 87 7.81 -5.72 -8.72
C PHE A 87 9.18 -5.21 -9.13
N LYS A 88 9.28 -3.91 -9.36
CA LYS A 88 10.53 -3.21 -9.66
C LYS A 88 10.72 -2.08 -8.67
N TYR A 89 11.97 -1.84 -8.30
CA TYR A 89 12.30 -0.77 -7.39
C TYR A 89 13.65 -0.13 -7.75
N TRP A 90 13.81 1.14 -7.37
CA TRP A 90 14.99 1.94 -7.64
C TRP A 90 15.39 2.68 -6.35
N PRO A 91 16.42 2.20 -5.63
CA PRO A 91 16.92 2.86 -4.44
C PRO A 91 17.81 4.05 -4.81
N ALA A 92 17.71 5.12 -4.05
CA ALA A 92 18.54 6.31 -4.11
C ALA A 92 19.15 6.58 -2.72
N ASP A 93 19.86 7.68 -2.56
CA ASP A 93 20.40 8.13 -1.27
C ASP A 93 19.36 8.78 -0.36
N ASN A 94 18.34 9.38 -0.95
CA ASN A 94 17.24 10.07 -0.26
C ASN A 94 15.94 9.26 -0.18
N GLY A 95 15.93 8.00 -0.62
CA GLY A 95 14.75 7.15 -0.59
C GLY A 95 14.72 6.09 -1.67
N PHE A 96 13.54 5.73 -2.14
CA PHE A 96 13.34 4.76 -3.22
C PHE A 96 12.01 4.94 -3.94
N VAL A 97 11.97 4.45 -5.18
CA VAL A 97 10.75 4.36 -5.98
C VAL A 97 10.40 2.90 -6.20
N MET A 98 9.11 2.58 -6.17
CA MET A 98 8.59 1.24 -6.46
C MET A 98 7.56 1.32 -7.59
N LYS A 99 7.54 0.29 -8.43
CA LYS A 99 6.47 -0.02 -9.37
C LYS A 99 6.01 -1.45 -9.13
N THR A 100 4.72 -1.62 -8.88
CA THR A 100 4.13 -2.93 -8.61
C THR A 100 2.98 -3.20 -9.57
N ARG A 101 3.00 -4.36 -10.22
CA ARG A 101 1.83 -4.92 -10.91
C ARG A 101 1.12 -5.84 -9.92
N TRP A 102 -0.06 -5.44 -9.49
CA TRP A 102 -0.94 -6.25 -8.66
C TRP A 102 -1.85 -7.07 -9.55
N GLU A 103 -2.00 -8.36 -9.26
CA GLU A 103 -2.93 -9.23 -9.97
C GLU A 103 -3.56 -10.24 -9.01
N GLY A 104 -4.78 -10.66 -9.36
CA GLY A 104 -5.47 -11.79 -8.73
C GLY A 104 -6.60 -12.28 -9.63
N HIS A 105 -7.21 -13.39 -9.24
CA HIS A 105 -8.33 -14.01 -9.95
C HIS A 105 -9.57 -14.01 -9.06
N THR A 106 -10.72 -13.67 -9.64
CA THR A 106 -12.00 -13.88 -8.96
C THR A 106 -12.23 -15.36 -8.70
N ASN A 107 -13.20 -15.70 -7.85
CA ASN A 107 -13.59 -17.09 -7.61
C ASN A 107 -14.06 -17.82 -8.88
N GLU A 108 -14.52 -17.08 -9.89
CA GLU A 108 -14.91 -17.56 -11.22
C GLU A 108 -13.73 -17.63 -12.20
N GLY A 109 -12.51 -17.28 -11.76
CA GLY A 109 -11.29 -17.35 -12.55
C GLY A 109 -10.99 -16.12 -13.42
N THR A 110 -11.73 -15.01 -13.25
CA THR A 110 -11.46 -13.78 -14.01
C THR A 110 -10.22 -13.08 -13.46
N LYS A 111 -9.18 -12.94 -14.28
CA LYS A 111 -7.96 -12.22 -13.90
C LYS A 111 -8.20 -10.71 -13.94
N MET A 112 -7.87 -10.02 -12.86
CA MET A 112 -7.85 -8.56 -12.78
C MET A 112 -6.56 -8.07 -12.11
N GLY A 113 -6.25 -6.79 -12.29
CA GLY A 113 -5.06 -6.21 -11.73
C GLY A 113 -4.92 -4.73 -12.08
N PHE A 114 -3.95 -4.09 -11.44
CA PHE A 114 -3.63 -2.68 -11.64
C PHE A 114 -2.13 -2.46 -11.39
N TYR A 115 -1.63 -1.31 -11.84
CA TYR A 115 -0.32 -0.82 -11.48
C TYR A 115 -0.42 0.17 -10.32
N SER A 116 0.51 0.05 -9.38
CA SER A 116 0.78 1.10 -8.39
C SER A 116 2.24 1.55 -8.49
N TYR A 117 2.46 2.81 -8.14
CA TYR A 117 3.77 3.43 -8.05
C TYR A 117 3.88 4.09 -6.68
N SER A 118 4.99 3.88 -5.99
CA SER A 118 5.25 4.53 -4.70
C SER A 118 6.57 5.29 -4.76
N PHE A 119 6.54 6.52 -4.29
CA PHE A 119 7.71 7.37 -4.09
C PHE A 119 7.89 7.53 -2.58
N VAL A 120 9.01 7.05 -2.06
CA VAL A 120 9.30 7.06 -0.63
C VAL A 120 10.57 7.85 -0.42
N GLU A 121 10.48 8.91 0.39
CA GLU A 121 11.63 9.72 0.80
C GLU A 121 11.95 9.44 2.27
N THR A 122 13.24 9.42 2.59
CA THR A 122 13.72 9.21 3.96
C THR A 122 14.53 10.40 4.47
N ASN A 123 14.45 10.64 5.79
CA ASN A 123 15.26 11.65 6.46
C ASN A 123 16.71 11.17 6.68
N ASP A 124 17.51 11.95 7.40
CA ASP A 124 18.92 11.61 7.62
C ASP A 124 19.14 10.35 8.45
N ASP A 125 18.18 10.01 9.29
CA ASP A 125 18.14 8.82 10.15
C ASP A 125 17.59 7.58 9.44
N GLY A 126 17.15 7.71 8.18
CA GLY A 126 16.61 6.62 7.38
C GLY A 126 15.15 6.31 7.69
N GLU A 127 14.45 7.22 8.35
CA GLU A 127 13.01 7.14 8.61
C GLU A 127 12.25 7.73 7.43
N VAL A 128 11.12 7.13 7.06
CA VAL A 128 10.22 7.63 6.01
C VAL A 128 9.69 8.99 6.42
N ALA A 129 10.02 10.02 5.63
CA ALA A 129 9.54 11.39 5.79
C ALA A 129 8.38 11.71 4.84
N ARG A 130 8.35 11.07 3.67
CA ARG A 130 7.25 11.20 2.71
C ARG A 130 6.97 9.86 2.03
N TRP A 131 5.70 9.52 1.90
CA TRP A 131 5.24 8.40 1.09
C TRP A 131 4.12 8.84 0.18
N GLU A 132 4.38 8.83 -1.12
CA GLU A 132 3.42 9.20 -2.15
C GLU A 132 3.05 7.99 -3.00
N THR A 133 1.75 7.74 -3.20
CA THR A 133 1.28 6.60 -4.01
C THR A 133 0.43 7.05 -5.20
N HIS A 134 0.62 6.35 -6.32
CA HIS A 134 -0.12 6.53 -7.56
C HIS A 134 -0.60 5.18 -8.06
N VAL A 135 -1.70 5.19 -8.80
CA VAL A 135 -2.31 4.01 -9.42
C VAL A 135 -2.73 4.35 -10.84
N ASN A 136 -2.76 3.36 -11.73
CA ASN A 136 -3.32 3.58 -13.07
C ASN A 136 -4.85 3.47 -13.07
N ASP A 137 -5.43 3.78 -14.23
CA ASP A 137 -6.86 3.76 -14.53
C ASP A 137 -7.56 2.41 -14.30
N GLU A 138 -6.83 1.28 -14.39
CA GLU A 138 -7.37 -0.05 -14.07
C GLU A 138 -7.82 -0.19 -12.61
N TYR A 139 -7.30 0.64 -11.70
CA TYR A 139 -7.58 0.50 -10.28
C TYR A 139 -9.05 0.71 -9.93
N SER A 140 -9.73 1.70 -10.53
CA SER A 140 -11.15 1.92 -10.22
C SER A 140 -12.02 0.73 -10.65
N ALA A 141 -11.76 0.14 -11.83
CA ALA A 141 -12.46 -1.06 -12.27
C ALA A 141 -12.15 -2.28 -11.37
N PHE A 142 -10.93 -2.35 -10.83
CA PHE A 142 -10.57 -3.35 -9.82
C PHE A 142 -11.36 -3.14 -8.52
N LEU A 143 -11.50 -1.91 -8.02
CA LEU A 143 -12.25 -1.60 -6.79
C LEU A 143 -13.75 -1.89 -6.91
N ASP A 144 -14.35 -1.64 -8.08
CA ASP A 144 -15.75 -1.97 -8.35
C ASP A 144 -16.05 -3.44 -8.04
N VAL A 145 -15.08 -4.33 -8.35
CA VAL A 145 -15.19 -5.77 -8.14
C VAL A 145 -14.71 -6.19 -6.75
N ALA A 146 -13.62 -5.59 -6.25
CA ALA A 146 -13.03 -5.95 -4.97
C ALA A 146 -13.93 -5.59 -3.77
N ILE A 147 -14.41 -4.34 -3.76
CA ILE A 147 -15.03 -3.70 -2.59
C ILE A 147 -16.31 -2.92 -2.93
N GLY A 148 -16.71 -2.88 -4.20
CA GLY A 148 -18.00 -2.32 -4.63
C GLY A 148 -18.06 -0.80 -4.66
N VAL A 149 -16.92 -0.12 -4.72
CA VAL A 149 -16.83 1.35 -4.82
C VAL A 149 -15.89 1.76 -5.95
N HIS A 150 -16.11 2.95 -6.48
CA HIS A 150 -15.33 3.53 -7.57
C HIS A 150 -14.67 4.82 -7.11
N GLY A 151 -13.34 4.91 -7.20
CA GLY A 151 -12.60 6.15 -6.93
C GLY A 151 -12.52 7.08 -8.16
N PRO A 152 -11.71 8.16 -8.11
CA PRO A 152 -10.82 8.52 -7.01
C PRO A 152 -11.58 8.97 -5.76
N PHE A 153 -10.94 8.82 -4.61
CA PHE A 153 -11.42 9.26 -3.31
C PHE A 153 -10.80 10.61 -2.94
N HIS A 154 -11.61 11.49 -2.38
CA HIS A 154 -11.21 12.87 -2.06
C HIS A 154 -11.41 13.13 -0.56
N GLY A 155 -10.86 12.24 0.28
CA GLY A 155 -11.05 12.28 1.71
C GLY A 155 -10.48 11.05 2.41
N THR A 156 -10.35 11.14 3.73
CA THR A 156 -9.59 10.17 4.51
C THR A 156 -10.39 8.95 4.97
N SER A 157 -11.72 9.01 4.92
CA SER A 157 -12.58 7.96 5.47
C SER A 157 -13.30 7.11 4.41
N GLU A 158 -13.64 7.66 3.24
CA GLU A 158 -14.51 6.97 2.26
C GLU A 158 -13.97 5.59 1.84
N TYR A 159 -12.68 5.54 1.51
CA TYR A 159 -12.00 4.31 1.14
C TYR A 159 -11.96 3.31 2.33
N VAL A 160 -11.57 3.79 3.50
CA VAL A 160 -11.47 2.95 4.72
C VAL A 160 -12.83 2.39 5.11
N GLU A 161 -13.88 3.22 5.11
CA GLU A 161 -15.26 2.79 5.38
C GLU A 161 -15.75 1.74 4.37
N ALA A 162 -15.32 1.81 3.10
CA ALA A 162 -15.65 0.80 2.10
C ALA A 162 -14.97 -0.55 2.42
N LEU A 163 -13.71 -0.53 2.85
CA LEU A 163 -13.02 -1.72 3.34
C LEU A 163 -13.73 -2.33 4.55
N GLU A 164 -14.09 -1.50 5.55
CA GLU A 164 -14.81 -1.95 6.75
C GLU A 164 -16.15 -2.60 6.41
N ARG A 165 -16.96 -1.95 5.55
CA ARG A 165 -18.24 -2.51 5.10
C ARG A 165 -18.05 -3.86 4.41
N ARG A 166 -17.04 -3.98 3.54
CA ARG A 166 -16.74 -5.23 2.82
C ARG A 166 -16.36 -6.35 3.77
N LEU A 167 -15.47 -6.07 4.72
CA LEU A 167 -15.00 -7.03 5.73
C LEU A 167 -16.13 -7.45 6.67
N ALA A 168 -16.92 -6.51 7.16
CA ALA A 168 -18.06 -6.77 8.02
C ALA A 168 -19.12 -7.65 7.33
N ALA A 169 -19.42 -7.40 6.06
CA ALA A 169 -20.35 -8.22 5.27
C ALA A 169 -19.87 -9.68 5.10
N ALA A 170 -18.56 -9.90 5.12
CA ALA A 170 -17.95 -11.23 5.06
C ALA A 170 -17.72 -11.87 6.45
N GLY A 171 -18.05 -11.16 7.53
CA GLY A 171 -17.77 -11.62 8.90
C GLY A 171 -16.28 -11.68 9.25
N VAL A 172 -15.43 -10.93 8.53
CA VAL A 172 -13.98 -10.86 8.76
C VAL A 172 -13.66 -9.73 9.73
N THR A 173 -12.85 -10.02 10.74
CA THR A 173 -12.32 -9.04 11.69
C THR A 173 -10.89 -8.65 11.31
N VAL A 174 -10.52 -7.41 11.63
CA VAL A 174 -9.21 -6.83 11.33
C VAL A 174 -8.32 -6.97 12.54
#